data_AF-A0A9D6CZC5-F1
#
_entry.id   AF-A0A9D6CZC5-F1
#
_cell.length_a   1.000
_cell.length_b   1.000
_cell.length_c   1.000
_cell.angle_alpha   90.00
_cell.angle_beta   90.00
_cell.angle_gamma   90.00
#
_symmetry.space_group_name_H-M   'P 1'
#
loop_
_entity.id
_entity.type
_entity.pdbx_description
1 polymer ?
#
loop_
_entity_poly.entity_id
_entity_poly.type
_entity_poly.pdbx_seq_one_letter_code
_entity_poly.pdbx_strand_id
1 'polypeptide(L)'
;MKRILKGSLATLVCLLAATGSGFAQSKEKGLEYIPTSLKWGLMTPYPMDVVMGKRDSSLFFYYYEKPTCDELCKSQIDERIQTIKDLRPEMQRGQIAFVFRPLVATEEEARAAMSFMCLPEQEVIPRFMQFLKTNDGKTLPVPERFVDTAEGLGIKAADYMACVNDKARWEFYMGHTNFMEKDIGRNTKRRVWIHGMANNFRSDYLRTFMDFLYNTPDFKRATLLKKILPSDIIVGEPDPSKVRVTIYMAPDGEPERSFLNKYLEKFVQVYVNSNQAYVVIRMFNWYRPSSQKPAEFMYCIPKNYKFHMLEQVFASMQRWKVSEETDPSDMLLDLAAFNGLPKKKIASCLKSPRTVQEVARERQAAMDQLKIVVSPVVYFNDELTFVRNPTFAEMMHEMRKLEAIRTLTNKAPVK
;
A
#
# COMPACT_ATOMS: atom_id res chain seq x y z
N MET A 1 30.43 43.10 -13.47
CA MET A 1 29.71 44.21 -14.13
C MET A 1 28.93 43.68 -15.33
N LYS A 2 27.63 44.02 -15.39
CA LYS A 2 26.67 44.06 -16.52
C LYS A 2 26.40 42.81 -17.39
N ARG A 3 25.23 42.22 -17.09
CA ARG A 3 24.12 41.74 -17.96
C ARG A 3 24.32 41.72 -19.49
N ILE A 4 23.95 40.59 -20.10
CA ILE A 4 23.16 40.55 -21.35
C ILE A 4 22.00 39.55 -21.20
N LEU A 5 20.80 40.04 -21.53
CA LEU A 5 19.52 39.35 -21.66
C LEU A 5 19.46 38.47 -22.93
N LYS A 6 18.61 37.43 -22.88
CA LYS A 6 17.58 37.00 -23.87
C LYS A 6 17.02 35.65 -23.36
N GLY A 7 15.72 35.39 -23.17
CA GLY A 7 14.52 35.99 -23.74
C GLY A 7 13.92 35.10 -24.84
N SER A 8 12.93 34.27 -24.45
CA SER A 8 11.68 33.94 -25.17
C SER A 8 11.63 32.82 -26.24
N LEU A 9 10.75 31.82 -26.00
CA LEU A 9 9.64 31.31 -26.85
C LEU A 9 8.92 30.19 -26.05
N ALA A 10 7.71 30.38 -25.48
CA ALA A 10 6.35 30.30 -26.08
C ALA A 10 6.00 28.94 -26.74
N THR A 11 4.82 28.32 -26.74
CA THR A 11 3.50 28.36 -26.08
C THR A 11 2.74 27.16 -26.71
N LEU A 12 1.80 26.55 -25.97
CA LEU A 12 0.56 25.91 -26.45
C LEU A 12 0.60 24.47 -27.05
N VAL A 13 -0.04 23.50 -26.35
CA VAL A 13 -1.19 22.72 -26.86
C VAL A 13 -2.13 22.40 -25.67
N CYS A 14 -3.38 22.81 -25.79
CA CYS A 14 -4.50 22.57 -24.87
C CYS A 14 -5.35 21.36 -25.31
N LEU A 15 -6.20 20.89 -24.37
CA LEU A 15 -7.35 19.96 -24.46
C LEU A 15 -6.99 18.46 -24.37
N LEU A 16 -7.55 17.67 -23.44
CA LEU A 16 -8.99 17.43 -23.21
C LEU A 16 -9.38 17.06 -21.77
N ALA A 17 -10.63 17.47 -21.44
CA ALA A 17 -11.58 16.98 -20.42
C ALA A 17 -11.30 17.20 -18.93
N ALA A 18 -11.74 18.36 -18.43
CA ALA A 18 -12.12 18.59 -17.04
C ALA A 18 -13.60 18.25 -16.83
N THR A 19 -13.93 17.50 -15.77
CA THR A 19 -15.24 17.61 -15.12
C THR A 19 -15.03 18.38 -13.81
N GLY A 20 -15.41 19.65 -13.85
CA GLY A 20 -15.30 20.58 -12.74
C GLY A 20 -16.48 20.46 -11.78
N SER A 21 -16.16 20.45 -10.48
CA SER A 21 -17.08 20.91 -9.44
C SER A 21 -16.32 21.33 -8.18
N GLY A 22 -15.19 20.68 -7.85
CA GLY A 22 -14.38 21.05 -6.68
C GLY A 22 -13.39 22.23 -6.88
N PHE A 23 -12.99 22.53 -8.12
CA PHE A 23 -11.92 23.50 -8.40
C PHE A 23 -12.38 24.98 -8.34
N ALA A 24 -13.66 25.24 -8.61
CA ALA A 24 -14.18 26.62 -8.62
C ALA A 24 -14.48 27.13 -7.20
N GLN A 25 -14.95 26.26 -6.31
CA GLN A 25 -15.45 26.64 -4.98
C GLN A 25 -14.34 26.98 -3.97
N SER A 26 -13.14 26.41 -4.15
CA SER A 26 -11.97 26.64 -3.29
C SER A 26 -11.24 27.94 -3.60
N LYS A 27 -11.28 28.40 -4.87
CA LYS A 27 -10.68 29.67 -5.30
C LYS A 27 -11.49 30.89 -4.86
N GLU A 28 -12.81 30.75 -4.75
CA GLU A 28 -13.71 31.82 -4.33
C GLU A 28 -13.56 32.19 -2.84
N LYS A 29 -12.97 31.31 -2.03
CA LYS A 29 -12.81 31.47 -0.57
C LYS A 29 -11.40 31.83 -0.09
N GLY A 30 -10.47 32.12 -1.01
CA GLY A 30 -9.13 32.61 -0.64
C GLY A 30 -8.26 31.62 0.14
N LEU A 31 -8.54 30.32 0.07
CA LEU A 31 -7.73 29.29 0.72
C LEU A 31 -6.55 28.90 -0.20
N GLU A 32 -5.34 29.15 0.27
CA GLU A 32 -4.10 28.77 -0.42
C GLU A 32 -3.94 27.24 -0.39
N TYR A 33 -3.93 26.62 -1.56
CA TYR A 33 -3.83 25.17 -1.73
C TYR A 33 -2.37 24.70 -1.64
N ILE A 34 -2.07 23.78 -0.71
CA ILE A 34 -0.78 23.09 -0.61
C ILE A 34 -0.84 21.82 -1.48
N PRO A 35 0.02 21.65 -2.50
CA PRO A 35 -0.04 20.53 -3.41
C PRO A 35 0.74 19.33 -2.85
N THR A 36 0.06 18.33 -2.27
CA THR A 36 0.67 17.02 -2.07
C THR A 36 0.47 16.17 -3.33
N SER A 37 1.59 15.77 -3.93
CA SER A 37 1.75 15.02 -5.17
C SER A 37 1.29 13.55 -5.11
N LEU A 38 0.09 13.30 -4.58
CA LEU A 38 -0.68 12.07 -4.78
C LEU A 38 -2.00 12.49 -5.41
N LYS A 39 -2.03 12.43 -6.73
CA LYS A 39 -3.05 12.97 -7.63
C LYS A 39 -4.39 12.22 -7.56
N TRP A 40 -5.00 12.16 -6.38
CA TRP A 40 -6.34 11.60 -6.16
C TRP A 40 -7.09 12.45 -5.14
N GLY A 41 -8.03 13.28 -5.60
CA GLY A 41 -8.93 14.07 -4.75
C GLY A 41 -9.90 13.24 -3.88
N LEU A 42 -9.71 11.92 -3.82
CA LEU A 42 -10.41 10.99 -2.94
C LEU A 42 -9.74 10.89 -1.54
N MET A 43 -8.50 11.38 -1.41
CA MET A 43 -7.71 11.31 -0.17
C MET A 43 -7.58 12.64 0.57
N THR A 44 -8.44 13.61 0.25
CA THR A 44 -8.67 14.78 1.12
C THR A 44 -9.96 14.55 1.90
N PRO A 45 -9.99 14.79 3.22
CA PRO A 45 -11.23 14.66 3.98
C PRO A 45 -12.28 15.62 3.42
N TYR A 46 -13.49 15.12 3.20
CA TYR A 46 -14.64 15.95 2.89
C TYR A 46 -15.08 16.72 4.14
N PRO A 47 -15.79 17.84 3.98
CA PRO A 47 -16.34 18.58 5.12
C PRO A 47 -17.21 17.71 6.03
N MET A 48 -17.84 16.68 5.48
CA MET A 48 -18.74 15.79 6.22
C MET A 48 -18.03 14.56 6.80
N ASP A 49 -16.79 14.28 6.40
CA ASP A 49 -16.05 13.17 7.00
C ASP A 49 -15.75 13.48 8.47
N VAL A 50 -15.67 12.42 9.27
CA VAL A 50 -15.21 12.50 10.66
C VAL A 50 -13.70 12.29 10.64
N VAL A 51 -12.97 13.29 11.11
CA VAL A 51 -11.51 13.34 11.12
C VAL A 51 -11.05 13.33 12.57
N MET A 52 -10.37 12.25 12.94
CA MET A 52 -9.72 12.14 14.22
C MET A 52 -8.23 12.48 14.06
N GLY A 53 -7.83 13.61 14.63
CA GLY A 53 -6.56 14.29 14.36
C GLY A 53 -6.82 15.69 13.81
N LYS A 54 -5.80 16.33 13.22
CA LYS A 54 -6.00 17.65 12.61
C LYS A 54 -6.42 17.52 11.14
N ARG A 55 -7.33 18.38 10.68
CA ARG A 55 -7.77 18.41 9.26
C ARG A 55 -6.70 18.91 8.28
N ASP A 56 -5.64 19.54 8.79
CA ASP A 56 -4.45 19.95 8.05
C ASP A 56 -3.28 18.95 8.22
N SER A 57 -3.56 17.74 8.73
CA SER A 57 -2.51 16.74 8.91
C SER A 57 -1.83 16.38 7.59
N SER A 58 -0.54 16.08 7.66
CA SER A 58 0.24 15.74 6.47
C SER A 58 -0.08 14.38 5.85
N LEU A 59 -0.72 13.48 6.59
CA LEU A 59 -1.10 12.14 6.12
C LEU A 59 -2.49 11.75 6.62
N PHE A 60 -3.32 11.23 5.73
CA PHE A 60 -4.67 10.76 6.06
C PHE A 60 -4.77 9.24 5.90
N PHE A 61 -5.26 8.57 6.94
CA PHE A 61 -5.62 7.17 6.93
C PHE A 61 -7.14 7.05 6.84
N TYR A 62 -7.62 6.55 5.72
CA TYR A 62 -9.05 6.38 5.50
C TYR A 62 -9.55 5.06 6.07
N TYR A 63 -10.58 5.16 6.90
CA TYR A 63 -11.31 4.05 7.43
C TYR A 63 -12.67 3.99 6.75
N TYR A 64 -12.79 3.03 5.83
CA TYR A 64 -14.01 2.73 5.11
C TYR A 64 -14.66 1.52 5.74
N GLU A 65 -15.84 1.70 6.33
CA GLU A 65 -16.52 0.59 7.00
C GLU A 65 -18.01 0.69 6.78
N LYS A 66 -18.65 -0.48 6.63
CA LYS A 66 -20.10 -0.54 6.56
C LYS A 66 -20.69 -0.34 7.96
N PRO A 67 -21.93 0.15 8.09
CA PRO A 67 -22.65 0.14 9.37
C PRO A 67 -23.00 -1.28 9.86
N THR A 68 -22.56 -2.31 9.13
CA THR A 68 -22.60 -3.73 9.48
C THR A 68 -21.18 -4.29 9.41
N CYS A 69 -20.89 -5.33 10.19
CA CYS A 69 -19.53 -5.85 10.34
C CYS A 69 -19.60 -7.36 10.58
N ASP A 70 -19.12 -8.14 9.61
CA ASP A 70 -19.06 -9.59 9.71
C ASP A 70 -18.00 -10.04 10.75
N GLU A 71 -17.89 -11.35 10.99
CA GLU A 71 -16.94 -11.88 11.97
C GLU A 71 -15.48 -11.53 11.68
N LEU A 72 -15.10 -11.43 10.39
CA LEU A 72 -13.76 -11.01 10.00
C LEU A 72 -13.51 -9.55 10.39
N CYS A 73 -14.44 -8.65 10.04
CA CYS A 73 -14.38 -7.26 10.46
C CYS A 73 -14.33 -7.13 11.98
N LYS A 74 -15.17 -7.86 12.73
CA LYS A 74 -15.22 -7.81 14.20
C LYS A 74 -13.89 -8.22 14.83
N SER A 75 -13.25 -9.25 14.28
CA SER A 75 -11.97 -9.76 14.77
C SER A 75 -10.85 -8.70 14.76
N GLN A 76 -11.01 -7.63 13.97
CA GLN A 76 -10.01 -6.57 13.78
C GLN A 76 -10.32 -5.29 14.56
N ILE A 77 -11.52 -5.15 15.12
CA ILE A 77 -11.94 -3.89 15.78
C ILE A 77 -11.04 -3.54 16.95
N ASP A 78 -10.70 -4.52 17.80
CA ASP A 78 -9.88 -4.27 19.00
C ASP A 78 -8.48 -3.79 18.63
N GLU A 79 -7.88 -4.37 17.58
CA GLU A 79 -6.59 -3.94 17.04
C GLU A 79 -6.67 -2.53 16.45
N ARG A 80 -7.72 -2.22 15.69
CA ARG A 80 -7.96 -0.88 15.11
C ARG A 80 -8.12 0.18 16.20
N ILE A 81 -8.90 -0.11 17.25
CA ILE A 81 -9.05 0.75 18.43
C ILE A 81 -7.69 0.97 19.10
N GLN A 82 -6.92 -0.10 19.29
CA GLN A 82 -5.62 0.00 19.94
C GLN A 82 -4.64 0.85 19.12
N THR A 83 -4.60 0.68 17.80
CA THR A 83 -3.75 1.48 16.92
C THR A 83 -4.11 2.95 16.92
N ILE A 84 -5.41 3.28 16.93
CA ILE A 84 -5.89 4.65 17.09
C ILE A 84 -5.39 5.26 18.41
N LYS A 85 -5.42 4.49 19.50
CA LYS A 85 -4.90 4.94 20.81
C LYS A 85 -3.40 5.16 20.75
N ASP A 86 -2.66 4.20 20.21
CA ASP A 86 -1.20 4.23 20.12
C ASP A 86 -0.69 5.41 19.28
N LEU A 87 -1.42 5.80 18.24
CA LEU A 87 -1.04 6.88 17.33
C LEU A 87 -1.61 8.26 17.71
N ARG A 88 -2.21 8.38 18.90
CA ARG A 88 -2.73 9.65 19.41
C ARG A 88 -1.66 10.76 19.48
N PRO A 89 -0.42 10.51 19.91
CA PRO A 89 0.62 11.55 19.90
C PRO A 89 0.89 12.11 18.49
N GLU A 90 0.95 11.27 17.47
CA GLU A 90 1.16 11.63 16.07
C GLU A 90 -0.02 12.44 15.53
N MET A 91 -1.25 12.06 15.89
CA MET A 91 -2.47 12.81 15.56
C MET A 91 -2.47 14.21 16.18
N GLN A 92 -2.11 14.32 17.46
CA GLN A 92 -2.03 15.60 18.18
C GLN A 92 -0.98 16.54 17.58
N ARG A 93 0.12 15.99 17.07
CA ARG A 93 1.14 16.76 16.34
C ARG A 93 0.72 17.17 14.93
N GLY A 94 -0.41 16.67 14.41
CA GLY A 94 -0.83 16.91 13.02
C GLY A 94 0.03 16.15 11.99
N GLN A 95 0.74 15.10 12.41
CA GLN A 95 1.46 14.25 11.46
C GLN A 95 0.44 13.43 10.67
N ILE A 96 -0.56 12.87 11.36
CA ILE A 96 -1.58 12.01 10.76
C ILE A 96 -2.98 12.39 11.20
N ALA A 97 -3.97 12.01 10.40
CA ALA A 97 -5.36 11.96 10.82
C ALA A 97 -6.02 10.67 10.32
N PHE A 98 -6.95 10.12 11.11
CA PHE A 98 -7.85 9.07 10.65
C PHE A 98 -9.13 9.69 10.13
N VAL A 99 -9.51 9.33 8.91
CA VAL A 99 -10.74 9.81 8.26
C VAL A 99 -11.73 8.67 8.24
N PHE A 100 -12.75 8.76 9.07
CA PHE A 100 -13.86 7.83 9.07
C PHE A 100 -14.86 8.22 7.98
N ARG A 101 -15.10 7.29 7.04
CA ARG A 101 -16.08 7.46 5.97
C ARG A 101 -16.92 6.18 5.83
N PRO A 102 -18.24 6.24 6.07
CA PRO A 102 -19.08 5.07 5.99
C PRO A 102 -19.25 4.60 4.53
N LEU A 103 -19.21 3.29 4.31
CA LEU A 103 -19.61 2.66 3.05
C LEU A 103 -21.08 2.28 3.13
N VAL A 104 -21.91 2.95 2.33
CA VAL A 104 -23.37 2.80 2.35
C VAL A 104 -23.90 2.63 0.95
N ALA A 105 -24.61 1.54 0.71
CA ALA A 105 -25.20 1.19 -0.58
C ALA A 105 -26.71 1.48 -0.63
N THR A 106 -27.35 1.62 0.52
CA THR A 106 -28.79 1.86 0.66
C THR A 106 -29.07 3.12 1.49
N GLU A 107 -30.30 3.64 1.36
CA GLU A 107 -30.75 4.77 2.18
C GLU A 107 -30.77 4.39 3.67
N GLU A 108 -31.20 3.16 3.99
CA GLU A 108 -31.20 2.64 5.36
C GLU A 108 -29.80 2.57 5.96
N GLU A 109 -28.80 2.09 5.20
CA GLU A 109 -27.40 2.10 5.62
C GLU A 109 -26.86 3.51 5.80
N ALA A 110 -27.23 4.44 4.90
CA ALA A 110 -26.84 5.85 5.02
C ALA A 110 -27.40 6.46 6.30
N ARG A 111 -28.69 6.26 6.58
CA ARG A 111 -29.35 6.68 7.82
C ARG A 111 -28.69 6.10 9.05
N ALA A 112 -28.40 4.80 9.01
CA ALA A 112 -27.68 4.10 10.05
C ALA A 112 -26.32 4.73 10.33
N ALA A 113 -25.51 4.97 9.30
CA ALA A 113 -24.21 5.62 9.45
C ALA A 113 -24.34 7.04 10.03
N MET A 114 -25.37 7.80 9.63
CA MET A 114 -25.64 9.13 10.18
C MET A 114 -25.94 9.13 11.68
N SER A 115 -26.38 8.01 12.25
CA SER A 115 -26.57 7.87 13.71
C SER A 115 -25.29 8.18 14.50
N PHE A 116 -24.13 7.95 13.88
CA PHE A 116 -22.84 8.29 14.46
C PHE A 116 -22.31 9.62 13.91
N MET A 117 -22.43 9.88 12.61
CA MET A 117 -21.87 11.09 11.98
C MET A 117 -22.52 12.39 12.46
N CYS A 118 -23.70 12.33 13.05
CA CYS A 118 -24.39 13.47 13.66
C CYS A 118 -24.02 13.71 15.13
N LEU A 119 -23.15 12.89 15.70
CA LEU A 119 -22.56 13.12 17.02
C LEU A 119 -21.30 14.01 16.89
N PRO A 120 -20.80 14.59 17.99
CA PRO A 120 -19.53 15.31 17.97
C PRO A 120 -18.39 14.43 17.45
N GLU A 121 -17.47 15.00 16.68
CA GLU A 121 -16.40 14.28 15.95
C GLU A 121 -15.59 13.33 16.86
N GLN A 122 -15.32 13.74 18.11
CA GLN A 122 -14.60 12.93 19.10
C GLN A 122 -15.38 11.72 19.62
N GLU A 123 -16.70 11.70 19.48
CA GLU A 123 -17.59 10.64 19.96
C GLU A 123 -17.86 9.59 18.88
N VAL A 124 -17.76 9.96 17.60
CA VAL A 124 -18.16 9.11 16.48
C VAL A 124 -17.37 7.81 16.46
N ILE A 125 -16.04 7.85 16.36
CA ILE A 125 -15.22 6.66 16.18
C ILE A 125 -15.32 5.71 17.39
N PRO A 126 -15.17 6.16 18.65
CA PRO A 126 -15.31 5.27 19.81
C PRO A 126 -16.66 4.56 19.85
N ARG A 127 -17.76 5.28 19.58
CA ARG A 127 -19.11 4.72 19.62
C ARG A 127 -19.38 3.80 18.44
N PHE A 128 -18.93 4.16 17.25
CA PHE A 128 -19.05 3.34 16.06
C PHE A 128 -18.32 2.01 16.23
N MET A 129 -17.05 2.05 16.69
CA MET A 129 -16.26 0.84 16.93
C MET A 129 -16.89 -0.03 18.04
N GLN A 130 -17.37 0.58 19.12
CA GLN A 130 -18.07 -0.15 20.18
C GLN A 130 -19.35 -0.82 19.66
N PHE A 131 -20.12 -0.11 18.85
CA PHE A 131 -21.31 -0.65 18.21
C PHE A 131 -20.95 -1.85 17.35
N LEU A 132 -20.00 -1.72 16.43
CA LEU A 132 -19.56 -2.82 15.56
C LEU A 132 -19.08 -4.04 16.36
N LYS A 133 -18.40 -3.82 17.49
CA LYS A 133 -17.93 -4.90 18.38
C LYS A 133 -19.07 -5.70 19.00
N THR A 134 -20.15 -5.03 19.39
CA THR A 134 -21.30 -5.66 20.07
C THR A 134 -22.43 -6.09 19.14
N ASN A 135 -22.40 -5.64 17.89
CA ASN A 135 -23.42 -5.92 16.89
C ASN A 135 -23.36 -7.40 16.45
N ASP A 136 -24.51 -7.97 16.08
CA ASP A 136 -24.59 -9.29 15.46
C ASP A 136 -23.98 -9.32 14.04
N GLY A 137 -23.65 -8.15 13.49
CA GLY A 137 -23.01 -7.98 12.18
C GLY A 137 -24.00 -7.83 11.02
N LYS A 138 -25.31 -7.85 11.31
CA LYS A 138 -26.41 -7.70 10.35
C LYS A 138 -27.35 -6.56 10.73
N THR A 139 -27.47 -6.26 12.02
CA THR A 139 -28.39 -5.26 12.54
C THR A 139 -27.82 -3.86 12.29
N LEU A 140 -28.59 -3.02 11.60
CA LEU A 140 -28.24 -1.62 11.43
C LEU A 140 -28.48 -0.83 12.73
N PRO A 141 -27.63 0.17 13.04
CA PRO A 141 -27.89 1.11 14.11
C PRO A 141 -29.20 1.87 13.81
N VAL A 142 -30.07 1.94 14.82
CA VAL A 142 -31.37 2.62 14.73
C VAL A 142 -31.20 4.03 15.29
N PRO A 143 -31.33 5.10 14.48
CA PRO A 143 -31.02 6.46 14.92
C PRO A 143 -31.72 6.90 16.19
N GLU A 144 -32.97 6.47 16.38
CA GLU A 144 -33.80 6.79 17.54
C GLU A 144 -33.17 6.31 18.86
N ARG A 145 -32.39 5.21 18.83
CA ARG A 145 -31.69 4.69 20.02
C ARG A 145 -30.49 5.54 20.44
N PHE A 146 -30.08 6.50 19.61
CA PHE A 146 -28.95 7.39 19.88
C PHE A 146 -29.40 8.81 20.28
N VAL A 147 -30.72 9.08 20.33
CA VAL A 147 -31.26 10.39 20.74
C VAL A 147 -30.81 10.75 22.15
N ASP A 148 -31.04 9.88 23.13
CA ASP A 148 -30.62 10.12 24.52
C ASP A 148 -29.10 10.32 24.64
N THR A 149 -28.33 9.63 23.80
CA THR A 149 -26.88 9.82 23.71
C THR A 149 -26.52 11.21 23.18
N ALA A 150 -27.19 11.66 22.12
CA ALA A 150 -26.99 12.98 21.54
C ALA A 150 -27.38 14.09 22.54
N GLU A 151 -28.50 13.92 23.26
CA GLU A 151 -28.95 14.86 24.30
C GLU A 151 -27.98 14.92 25.47
N GLY A 152 -27.44 13.77 25.91
CA GLY A 152 -26.38 13.71 26.91
C GLY A 152 -25.07 14.41 26.50
N LEU A 153 -24.89 14.63 25.19
CA LEU A 153 -23.77 15.39 24.60
C LEU A 153 -24.13 16.85 24.28
N GLY A 154 -25.34 17.29 24.66
CA GLY A 154 -25.82 18.67 24.46
C GLY A 154 -26.42 18.95 23.09
N ILE A 155 -26.73 17.92 22.29
CA ILE A 155 -27.42 18.07 21.00
C ILE A 155 -28.90 17.80 21.22
N LYS A 156 -29.78 18.76 20.87
CA LYS A 156 -31.23 18.56 21.01
C LYS A 156 -31.70 17.40 20.11
N ALA A 157 -32.63 16.58 20.59
CA ALA A 157 -33.21 15.48 19.81
C ALA A 157 -33.65 15.90 18.40
N ALA A 158 -34.30 17.06 18.26
CA ALA A 158 -34.75 17.58 16.98
C ALA A 158 -33.59 17.91 16.01
N ASP A 159 -32.50 18.51 16.53
CA ASP A 159 -31.33 18.86 15.72
C ASP A 159 -30.56 17.61 15.28
N TYR A 160 -30.43 16.64 16.19
CA TYR A 160 -29.85 15.34 15.88
C TYR A 160 -30.67 14.61 14.81
N MET A 161 -31.99 14.50 14.97
CA MET A 161 -32.85 13.83 13.98
C MET A 161 -32.91 14.59 12.65
N ALA A 162 -32.81 15.92 12.65
CA ALA A 162 -32.71 16.70 11.43
C ALA A 162 -31.40 16.41 10.68
N CYS A 163 -30.27 16.30 11.40
CA CYS A 163 -29.00 15.89 10.82
C CYS A 163 -29.05 14.46 10.29
N VAL A 164 -29.62 13.52 11.06
CA VAL A 164 -29.79 12.12 10.63
C VAL A 164 -30.61 12.07 9.36
N ASN A 165 -31.67 12.87 9.26
CA ASN A 165 -32.61 12.93 8.13
C ASN A 165 -32.18 13.85 6.98
N ASP A 166 -30.93 14.33 6.97
CA ASP A 166 -30.39 15.17 5.91
C ASP A 166 -30.10 14.33 4.64
N LYS A 167 -31.10 14.30 3.75
CA LYS A 167 -31.05 13.54 2.49
C LYS A 167 -29.84 13.89 1.62
N ALA A 168 -29.43 15.16 1.59
CA ALA A 168 -28.28 15.56 0.78
C ALA A 168 -26.99 14.88 1.26
N ARG A 169 -26.86 14.66 2.58
CA ARG A 169 -25.73 13.91 3.15
C ARG A 169 -25.77 12.44 2.79
N TRP A 170 -26.95 11.82 2.82
CA TRP A 170 -27.10 10.42 2.41
C TRP A 170 -26.71 10.21 0.95
N GLU A 171 -27.26 11.06 0.07
CA GLU A 171 -26.97 11.01 -1.37
C GLU A 171 -25.48 11.22 -1.65
N PHE A 172 -24.80 12.05 -0.87
CA PHE A 172 -23.36 12.20 -0.93
C PHE A 172 -22.61 10.90 -0.62
N TYR A 173 -22.88 10.25 0.52
CA TYR A 173 -22.19 9.01 0.90
C TYR A 173 -22.54 7.82 0.00
N MET A 174 -23.80 7.71 -0.42
CA MET A 174 -24.21 6.70 -1.39
C MET A 174 -23.56 6.96 -2.75
N GLY A 175 -23.48 8.20 -3.20
CA GLY A 175 -22.79 8.59 -4.43
C GLY A 175 -21.30 8.23 -4.38
N HIS A 176 -20.65 8.50 -3.24
CA HIS A 176 -19.27 8.13 -3.00
C HIS A 176 -19.06 6.61 -3.00
N THR A 177 -19.90 5.86 -2.29
CA THR A 177 -19.83 4.39 -2.23
C THR A 177 -20.05 3.78 -3.62
N ASN A 178 -21.07 4.25 -4.35
CA ASN A 178 -21.33 3.82 -5.72
C ASN A 178 -20.16 4.14 -6.66
N PHE A 179 -19.53 5.31 -6.51
CA PHE A 179 -18.34 5.68 -7.27
C PHE A 179 -17.19 4.72 -6.95
N MET A 180 -16.92 4.49 -5.66
CA MET A 180 -15.90 3.56 -5.19
C MET A 180 -16.16 2.15 -5.73
N GLU A 181 -17.36 1.58 -5.58
CA GLU A 181 -17.70 0.25 -6.06
C GLU A 181 -17.61 0.14 -7.60
N LYS A 182 -18.04 1.16 -8.35
CA LYS A 182 -17.92 1.17 -9.81
C LYS A 182 -16.48 1.30 -10.28
N ASP A 183 -15.68 2.14 -9.63
CA ASP A 183 -14.27 2.32 -9.98
C ASP A 183 -13.45 1.08 -9.58
N ILE A 184 -13.68 0.54 -8.38
CA ILE A 184 -13.09 -0.73 -7.91
C ILE A 184 -13.51 -1.88 -8.82
N GLY A 185 -14.79 -2.00 -9.16
CA GLY A 185 -15.34 -3.12 -9.93
C GLY A 185 -14.97 -3.10 -11.42
N ARG A 186 -14.82 -1.92 -12.05
CA ARG A 186 -14.54 -1.81 -13.49
C ARG A 186 -13.05 -1.68 -13.84
N ASN A 187 -12.21 -1.17 -12.93
CA ASN A 187 -10.78 -0.94 -13.20
C ASN A 187 -9.84 -2.01 -12.61
N THR A 188 -10.32 -3.22 -12.32
CA THR A 188 -9.55 -4.36 -11.77
C THR A 188 -8.29 -4.76 -12.56
N LYS A 189 -8.06 -4.21 -13.76
CA LYS A 189 -6.82 -4.39 -14.54
C LYS A 189 -5.72 -3.35 -14.26
N ARG A 190 -5.96 -2.27 -13.52
CA ARG A 190 -4.95 -1.22 -13.24
C ARG A 190 -5.04 -0.69 -11.80
N ARG A 191 -4.02 -1.08 -11.03
CA ARG A 191 -3.44 -0.41 -9.84
C ARG A 191 -3.94 -0.86 -8.46
N VAL A 192 -2.93 -1.35 -7.72
CA VAL A 192 -2.67 -1.27 -6.28
C VAL A 192 -3.66 -0.38 -5.54
N TRP A 193 -4.67 -1.01 -4.97
CA TRP A 193 -5.29 -0.50 -3.77
C TRP A 193 -4.39 -0.92 -2.61
N ILE A 194 -4.19 -0.01 -1.66
CA ILE A 194 -3.74 -0.38 -0.33
C ILE A 194 -4.92 -1.16 0.28
N HIS A 195 -5.00 -2.44 -0.07
CA HIS A 195 -5.80 -3.44 0.64
C HIS A 195 -5.05 -3.72 1.96
N GLY A 196 -4.99 -2.68 2.78
CA GLY A 196 -4.46 -2.67 4.13
C GLY A 196 -5.54 -2.88 5.18
N MET A 197 -6.68 -3.43 4.77
CA MET A 197 -7.87 -3.49 5.61
C MET A 197 -7.76 -4.49 6.77
N ALA A 198 -6.78 -5.39 6.76
CA ALA A 198 -6.58 -6.35 7.85
C ALA A 198 -5.24 -6.15 8.60
N ASN A 199 -4.12 -6.05 7.85
CA ASN A 199 -2.77 -6.04 8.43
C ASN A 199 -2.13 -4.65 8.60
N ASN A 200 -2.69 -3.59 7.99
CA ASN A 200 -2.03 -2.27 7.96
C ASN A 200 -2.54 -1.30 9.01
N PHE A 201 -3.34 -1.77 9.96
CA PHE A 201 -3.80 -0.99 11.09
C PHE A 201 -3.06 -1.37 12.37
N ARG A 202 -1.79 -1.76 12.28
CA ARG A 202 -0.91 -1.84 13.45
C ARG A 202 -0.11 -0.56 13.62
N SER A 203 -0.05 -0.06 14.84
CA SER A 203 0.64 1.19 15.18
C SER A 203 2.14 1.16 14.86
N ASP A 204 2.81 0.02 15.06
CA ASP A 204 4.23 -0.18 14.74
C ASP A 204 4.51 -0.09 13.24
N TYR A 205 3.68 -0.72 12.41
CA TYR A 205 3.75 -0.64 10.97
C TYR A 205 3.51 0.79 10.48
N LEU A 206 2.46 1.45 10.98
CA LEU A 206 2.14 2.83 10.60
C LEU A 206 3.24 3.82 11.01
N ARG A 207 3.86 3.64 12.18
CA ARG A 207 5.05 4.41 12.58
C ARG A 207 6.23 4.17 11.67
N THR A 208 6.47 2.94 11.26
CA THR A 208 7.54 2.64 10.28
C THR A 208 7.26 3.31 8.94
N PHE A 209 6.00 3.31 8.48
CA PHE A 209 5.58 4.00 7.26
C PHE A 209 5.72 5.53 7.37
N MET A 210 5.34 6.12 8.51
CA MET A 210 5.57 7.53 8.77
C MET A 210 7.06 7.87 8.80
N ASP A 211 7.86 7.08 9.51
CA ASP A 211 9.31 7.24 9.55
C ASP A 211 9.90 7.17 8.14
N PHE A 212 9.42 6.26 7.29
CA PHE A 212 9.81 6.22 5.88
C PHE A 212 9.48 7.52 5.13
N LEU A 213 8.29 8.09 5.33
CA LEU A 213 7.86 9.30 4.62
C LEU A 213 8.57 10.57 5.11
N TYR A 214 8.77 10.71 6.43
CA TYR A 214 9.39 11.91 7.01
C TYR A 214 10.91 11.83 7.07
N ASN A 215 11.47 10.63 7.20
CA ASN A 215 12.89 10.35 7.32
C ASN A 215 13.34 9.42 6.20
N THR A 216 12.99 9.77 4.95
CA THR A 216 13.39 8.99 3.76
C THR A 216 14.89 8.68 3.83
N PRO A 217 15.27 7.41 3.89
CA PRO A 217 16.66 7.05 4.15
C PRO A 217 17.54 7.54 3.01
N ASP A 218 18.77 7.95 3.32
CA ASP A 218 19.78 8.25 2.31
C ASP A 218 20.20 6.94 1.62
N PHE A 219 19.45 6.57 0.59
CA PHE A 219 19.65 5.34 -0.18
C PHE A 219 21.06 5.27 -0.81
N LYS A 220 21.76 6.40 -0.99
CA LYS A 220 23.14 6.40 -1.49
C LYS A 220 24.10 5.66 -0.56
N ARG A 221 23.76 5.56 0.72
CA ARG A 221 24.52 4.86 1.77
C ARG A 221 24.00 3.46 2.07
N ALA A 222 22.90 3.03 1.46
CA ALA A 222 22.33 1.73 1.72
C ALA A 222 23.16 0.61 1.09
N THR A 223 24.17 0.13 1.82
CA THR A 223 25.06 -0.95 1.38
C THR A 223 24.32 -2.24 1.03
N LEU A 224 23.10 -2.41 1.58
CA LEU A 224 22.21 -3.53 1.29
C LEU A 224 21.81 -3.63 -0.19
N LEU A 225 21.66 -2.49 -0.90
CA LEU A 225 21.36 -2.51 -2.34
C LEU A 225 22.56 -2.95 -3.16
N LYS A 226 23.77 -2.61 -2.70
CA LYS A 226 25.02 -2.89 -3.42
C LYS A 226 25.45 -4.37 -3.36
N LYS A 227 24.98 -5.11 -2.36
CA LYS A 227 25.36 -6.50 -2.12
C LYS A 227 24.32 -7.47 -2.69
N ILE A 228 24.81 -8.54 -3.30
CA ILE A 228 24.01 -9.73 -3.62
C ILE A 228 24.03 -10.63 -2.39
N LEU A 229 22.86 -10.93 -1.85
CA LEU A 229 22.68 -11.79 -0.68
C LEU A 229 22.61 -13.27 -1.11
N PRO A 230 22.94 -14.21 -0.22
CA PRO A 230 22.79 -15.64 -0.50
C PRO A 230 21.34 -16.04 -0.85
N SER A 231 20.36 -15.33 -0.29
CA SER A 231 18.93 -15.53 -0.50
C SER A 231 18.43 -14.99 -1.84
N ASP A 232 19.16 -14.06 -2.47
CA ASP A 232 18.73 -13.41 -3.70
C ASP A 232 18.53 -14.41 -4.84
N ILE A 233 17.56 -14.08 -5.69
CA ILE A 233 17.28 -14.76 -6.95
C ILE A 233 17.79 -13.84 -8.05
N ILE A 234 18.76 -14.31 -8.81
CA ILE A 234 19.44 -13.51 -9.82
C ILE A 234 18.98 -13.99 -11.19
N VAL A 235 18.56 -13.06 -12.05
CA VAL A 235 18.24 -13.34 -13.46
C VAL A 235 19.20 -12.54 -14.33
N GLY A 236 19.99 -13.26 -15.13
CA GLY A 236 21.11 -12.71 -15.89
C GLY A 236 22.44 -12.78 -15.14
N GLU A 237 23.51 -12.30 -15.78
CA GLU A 237 24.86 -12.28 -15.23
C GLU A 237 25.16 -10.93 -14.56
N PRO A 238 25.42 -10.91 -13.23
CA PRO A 238 25.78 -9.68 -12.52
C PRO A 238 27.05 -9.03 -13.06
N ASP A 239 26.97 -7.75 -13.37
CA ASP A 239 28.10 -6.96 -13.89
C ASP A 239 27.91 -5.48 -13.48
N PRO A 240 28.93 -4.82 -12.89
CA PRO A 240 28.86 -3.40 -12.52
C PRO A 240 28.59 -2.44 -13.68
N SER A 241 28.86 -2.83 -14.92
CA SER A 241 28.61 -2.06 -16.13
C SER A 241 27.19 -2.19 -16.67
N LYS A 242 26.39 -3.13 -16.13
CA LYS A 242 24.98 -3.35 -16.49
C LYS A 242 24.08 -2.64 -15.49
N VAL A 243 22.86 -2.31 -15.93
CA VAL A 243 21.84 -1.79 -15.00
C VAL A 243 21.41 -2.92 -14.06
N ARG A 244 21.56 -2.72 -12.75
CA ARG A 244 20.99 -3.64 -11.76
C ARG A 244 19.53 -3.25 -11.50
N VAL A 245 18.60 -4.18 -11.62
CA VAL A 245 17.22 -3.97 -11.17
C VAL A 245 16.98 -4.81 -9.92
N THR A 246 16.87 -4.17 -8.75
CA THR A 246 16.58 -4.86 -7.49
C THR A 246 15.09 -4.77 -7.19
N ILE A 247 14.45 -5.90 -6.96
CA ILE A 247 13.01 -6.01 -6.75
C ILE A 247 12.79 -6.68 -5.40
N TYR A 248 12.27 -5.95 -4.44
CA TYR A 248 11.75 -6.53 -3.19
C TYR A 248 10.34 -7.03 -3.45
N MET A 249 10.09 -8.31 -3.22
CA MET A 249 8.80 -8.95 -3.50
C MET A 249 8.33 -9.80 -2.32
N ALA A 250 7.08 -9.61 -1.92
CA ALA A 250 6.37 -10.51 -1.03
C ALA A 250 5.96 -11.76 -1.80
N PRO A 251 6.32 -12.96 -1.31
CA PRO A 251 6.07 -14.21 -2.04
C PRO A 251 4.59 -14.62 -2.04
N ASP A 252 3.75 -13.95 -1.25
CA ASP A 252 2.32 -14.20 -1.10
C ASP A 252 1.46 -13.08 -1.70
N GLY A 253 2.03 -12.20 -2.52
CA GLY A 253 1.32 -11.06 -3.10
C GLY A 253 0.74 -11.32 -4.49
N GLU A 254 -0.55 -11.03 -4.69
CA GLU A 254 -1.19 -11.05 -6.02
C GLU A 254 -0.63 -9.98 -6.97
N PRO A 255 -0.33 -8.75 -6.51
CA PRO A 255 0.36 -7.77 -7.35
C PRO A 255 1.69 -8.33 -7.87
N GLU A 256 2.48 -8.96 -7.01
CA GLU A 256 3.79 -9.55 -7.31
C GLU A 256 3.69 -10.67 -8.32
N ARG A 257 2.73 -11.59 -8.13
CA ARG A 257 2.40 -12.64 -9.11
C ARG A 257 2.09 -12.03 -10.48
N SER A 258 1.21 -11.03 -10.52
CA SER A 258 0.85 -10.38 -11.79
C SER A 258 2.03 -9.63 -12.41
N PHE A 259 2.92 -9.06 -11.61
CA PHE A 259 4.12 -8.36 -12.09
C PHE A 259 5.12 -9.34 -12.70
N LEU A 260 5.42 -10.44 -11.99
CA LEU A 260 6.30 -11.52 -12.46
C LEU A 260 5.83 -12.03 -13.83
N ASN A 261 4.55 -12.41 -13.93
CA ASN A 261 3.99 -13.05 -15.12
C ASN A 261 3.79 -12.11 -16.32
N LYS A 262 3.52 -10.81 -16.10
CA LYS A 262 3.14 -9.90 -17.20
C LYS A 262 4.27 -8.99 -17.65
N TYR A 263 5.14 -8.60 -16.72
CA TYR A 263 6.06 -7.48 -16.94
C TYR A 263 7.51 -7.89 -16.73
N LEU A 264 7.82 -8.71 -15.73
CA LEU A 264 9.21 -9.11 -15.49
C LEU A 264 9.73 -10.00 -16.62
N GLU A 265 8.94 -10.97 -17.09
CA GLU A 265 9.32 -11.83 -18.22
C GLU A 265 9.70 -11.01 -19.46
N LYS A 266 8.87 -10.03 -19.82
CA LYS A 266 9.16 -9.12 -20.95
C LYS A 266 10.42 -8.29 -20.72
N PHE A 267 10.63 -7.82 -19.49
CA PHE A 267 11.85 -7.11 -19.12
C PHE A 267 13.10 -7.99 -19.28
N VAL A 268 13.03 -9.24 -18.83
CA VAL A 268 14.11 -10.22 -18.96
C VAL A 268 14.43 -10.47 -20.45
N GLN A 269 13.40 -10.71 -21.26
CA GLN A 269 13.57 -10.93 -22.70
C GLN A 269 14.24 -9.75 -23.42
N VAL A 270 13.89 -8.51 -23.05
CA VAL A 270 14.38 -7.32 -23.76
C VAL A 270 15.73 -6.82 -23.25
N TYR A 271 15.95 -6.79 -21.93
CA TYR A 271 17.11 -6.12 -21.34
C TYR A 271 18.11 -7.07 -20.69
N VAL A 272 17.66 -8.20 -20.14
CA VAL A 272 18.56 -9.17 -19.51
C VAL A 272 19.21 -10.05 -20.59
N ASN A 273 18.41 -10.59 -21.52
CA ASN A 273 18.92 -11.42 -22.61
C ASN A 273 19.79 -10.63 -23.60
N SER A 274 19.59 -9.32 -23.71
CA SER A 274 20.45 -8.42 -24.50
C SER A 274 21.66 -7.91 -23.71
N ASN A 275 21.90 -8.44 -22.51
CA ASN A 275 23.05 -8.15 -21.67
C ASN A 275 23.16 -6.68 -21.17
N GLN A 276 22.05 -5.94 -21.16
CA GLN A 276 22.00 -4.54 -20.73
C GLN A 276 21.70 -4.41 -19.22
N ALA A 277 21.03 -5.40 -18.65
CA ALA A 277 20.62 -5.42 -17.25
C ALA A 277 20.75 -6.82 -16.63
N TYR A 278 20.71 -6.87 -15.31
CA TYR A 278 20.43 -8.09 -14.55
C TYR A 278 19.43 -7.76 -13.43
N VAL A 279 18.63 -8.75 -13.05
CA VAL A 279 17.60 -8.60 -12.02
C VAL A 279 18.03 -9.32 -10.75
N VAL A 280 17.85 -8.65 -9.62
CA VAL A 280 18.00 -9.21 -8.27
C VAL A 280 16.63 -9.19 -7.61
N ILE A 281 15.97 -10.34 -7.51
CA ILE A 281 14.73 -10.48 -6.76
C ILE A 281 15.08 -10.88 -5.34
N ARG A 282 14.68 -10.04 -4.39
CA ARG A 282 14.89 -10.23 -2.96
C ARG A 282 13.53 -10.42 -2.29
N MET A 283 13.40 -11.48 -1.50
CA MET A 283 12.15 -11.73 -0.79
C MET A 283 11.97 -10.68 0.31
N PHE A 284 10.78 -10.11 0.40
CA PHE A 284 10.34 -9.25 1.51
C PHE A 284 9.09 -9.87 2.12
N ASN A 285 9.27 -10.72 3.13
CA ASN A 285 8.16 -11.41 3.76
C ASN A 285 7.49 -10.55 4.83
N TRP A 286 6.19 -10.71 4.98
CA TRP A 286 5.42 -10.14 6.07
C TRP A 286 5.56 -10.97 7.36
N TYR A 287 5.14 -10.40 8.49
CA TYR A 287 5.13 -11.08 9.81
C TYR A 287 3.96 -12.08 9.95
N ARG A 288 3.81 -12.96 8.96
CA ARG A 288 2.76 -13.98 8.93
C ARG A 288 3.24 -15.26 8.25
N PRO A 289 2.75 -16.44 8.67
CA PRO A 289 3.17 -17.74 8.12
C PRO A 289 3.09 -17.80 6.59
N SER A 290 2.00 -17.28 5.99
CA SER A 290 1.79 -17.34 4.54
C SER A 290 2.85 -16.62 3.72
N SER A 291 3.57 -15.65 4.31
CA SER A 291 4.62 -14.88 3.64
C SER A 291 6.01 -15.33 4.06
N GLN A 292 6.19 -15.66 5.34
CA GLN A 292 7.48 -16.07 5.90
C GLN A 292 7.93 -17.44 5.36
N LYS A 293 7.04 -18.43 5.31
CA LYS A 293 7.40 -19.79 4.90
C LYS A 293 7.83 -19.90 3.44
N PRO A 294 7.18 -19.22 2.47
CA PRO A 294 7.70 -19.16 1.11
C PRO A 294 9.08 -18.47 1.01
N ALA A 295 9.36 -17.43 1.82
CA ALA A 295 10.69 -16.79 1.81
C ALA A 295 11.79 -17.72 2.39
N GLU A 296 11.51 -18.42 3.49
CA GLU A 296 12.37 -19.48 4.03
C GLU A 296 12.58 -20.59 3.00
N PHE A 297 11.53 -20.98 2.29
CA PHE A 297 11.61 -21.96 1.21
C PHE A 297 12.56 -21.50 0.12
N MET A 298 12.39 -20.28 -0.40
CA MET A 298 13.27 -19.72 -1.44
C MET A 298 14.74 -19.62 -0.99
N TYR A 299 15.00 -19.40 0.30
CA TYR A 299 16.35 -19.47 0.87
C TYR A 299 16.97 -20.87 0.73
N CYS A 300 16.15 -21.92 0.92
CA CYS A 300 16.55 -23.31 0.86
C CYS A 300 16.72 -23.88 -0.56
N ILE A 301 16.23 -23.18 -1.59
CA ILE A 301 16.32 -23.64 -2.98
C ILE A 301 17.72 -23.41 -3.55
N PRO A 302 18.32 -24.42 -4.22
CA PRO A 302 19.60 -24.24 -4.89
C PRO A 302 19.54 -23.12 -5.94
N LYS A 303 20.62 -22.33 -6.07
CA LYS A 303 20.65 -21.11 -6.88
C LYS A 303 20.10 -21.28 -8.30
N ASN A 304 20.47 -22.37 -8.97
CA ASN A 304 20.05 -22.67 -10.35
C ASN A 304 18.56 -23.01 -10.51
N TYR A 305 17.85 -23.32 -9.40
CA TYR A 305 16.42 -23.60 -9.41
C TYR A 305 15.58 -22.43 -8.88
N LYS A 306 16.19 -21.40 -8.30
CA LYS A 306 15.45 -20.36 -7.56
C LYS A 306 14.43 -19.60 -8.41
N PHE A 307 14.79 -19.18 -9.63
CA PHE A 307 13.86 -18.41 -10.44
C PHE A 307 12.66 -19.26 -10.89
N HIS A 308 12.91 -20.45 -11.46
CA HIS A 308 11.86 -21.40 -11.82
C HIS A 308 10.97 -21.75 -10.61
N MET A 309 11.57 -21.99 -9.45
CA MET A 309 10.81 -22.32 -8.25
C MET A 309 9.95 -21.13 -7.76
N LEU A 310 10.43 -19.89 -7.89
CA LEU A 310 9.64 -18.70 -7.58
C LEU A 310 8.39 -18.63 -8.47
N GLU A 311 8.54 -18.88 -9.77
CA GLU A 311 7.42 -18.91 -10.71
C GLU A 311 6.39 -19.96 -10.29
N GLN A 312 6.84 -21.15 -9.86
CA GLN A 312 5.96 -22.22 -9.38
C GLN A 312 5.27 -21.85 -8.05
N VAL A 313 5.96 -21.19 -7.12
CA VAL A 313 5.37 -20.70 -5.87
C VAL A 313 4.22 -19.74 -6.18
N PHE A 314 4.43 -18.76 -7.07
CA PHE A 314 3.37 -17.82 -7.45
C PHE A 314 2.25 -18.47 -8.28
N ALA A 315 2.57 -19.38 -9.20
CA ALA A 315 1.59 -20.10 -10.00
C ALA A 315 0.63 -20.94 -9.13
N SER A 316 1.16 -21.50 -8.04
CA SER A 316 0.39 -22.32 -7.09
C SER A 316 -0.21 -21.53 -5.92
N MET A 317 -0.04 -20.21 -5.86
CA MET A 317 -0.41 -19.37 -4.70
C MET A 317 -1.85 -19.54 -4.24
N GLN A 318 -2.81 -19.67 -5.15
CA GLN A 318 -4.22 -19.87 -4.80
C GLN A 318 -4.49 -21.18 -4.05
N ARG A 319 -3.58 -22.16 -4.14
CA ARG A 319 -3.73 -23.45 -3.46
C ARG A 319 -3.20 -23.40 -2.03
N TRP A 320 -2.11 -22.67 -1.80
CA TRP A 320 -1.45 -22.65 -0.48
C TRP A 320 -1.73 -21.40 0.35
N LYS A 321 -2.10 -20.27 -0.28
CA LYS A 321 -2.48 -19.02 0.42
C LYS A 321 -3.98 -18.98 0.69
N VAL A 322 -4.48 -19.92 1.50
CA VAL A 322 -5.89 -19.95 1.91
C VAL A 322 -6.21 -18.80 2.86
N SER A 323 -5.31 -18.54 3.80
CA SER A 323 -5.35 -17.40 4.72
C SER A 323 -3.94 -16.88 4.99
N GLU A 324 -3.83 -15.76 5.68
CA GLU A 324 -2.55 -15.17 6.10
C GLU A 324 -1.83 -15.99 7.17
N GLU A 325 -2.60 -16.71 8.00
CA GLU A 325 -2.08 -17.58 9.07
C GLU A 325 -1.79 -19.01 8.61
N THR A 326 -2.12 -19.35 7.36
CA THR A 326 -1.83 -20.67 6.81
C THR A 326 -0.32 -20.88 6.73
N ASP A 327 0.19 -21.96 7.32
CA ASP A 327 1.55 -22.44 7.10
C ASP A 327 1.58 -23.32 5.82
N PRO A 328 2.18 -22.86 4.70
CA PRO A 328 2.21 -23.61 3.45
C PRO A 328 3.36 -24.63 3.36
N SER A 329 4.08 -24.92 4.45
CA SER A 329 5.33 -25.71 4.40
C SER A 329 5.19 -27.06 3.70
N ASP A 330 4.12 -27.82 3.98
CA ASP A 330 3.93 -29.14 3.38
C ASP A 330 3.71 -29.05 1.86
N MET A 331 2.94 -28.06 1.41
CA MET A 331 2.70 -27.82 -0.02
C MET A 331 3.97 -27.35 -0.74
N LEU A 332 4.77 -26.50 -0.09
CA LEU A 332 6.07 -26.07 -0.63
C LEU A 332 7.06 -27.24 -0.75
N LEU A 333 7.03 -28.17 0.21
CA LEU A 333 7.84 -29.39 0.16
C LEU A 333 7.41 -30.34 -0.96
N ASP A 334 6.10 -30.48 -1.19
CA ASP A 334 5.58 -31.25 -2.33
C ASP A 334 5.93 -30.58 -3.66
N LEU A 335 5.90 -29.25 -3.72
CA LEU A 335 6.34 -28.49 -4.89
C LEU A 335 7.83 -28.71 -5.19
N ALA A 336 8.68 -28.70 -4.16
CA ALA A 336 10.09 -29.03 -4.32
C ALA A 336 10.29 -30.46 -4.84
N ALA A 337 9.57 -31.44 -4.27
CA ALA A 337 9.65 -32.84 -4.69
C ALA A 337 9.20 -33.03 -6.16
N PHE A 338 8.12 -32.34 -6.57
CA PHE A 338 7.65 -32.34 -7.95
C PHE A 338 8.70 -31.82 -8.94
N ASN A 339 9.55 -30.88 -8.52
CA ASN A 339 10.65 -30.35 -9.32
C ASN A 339 11.97 -31.13 -9.12
N GLY A 340 11.92 -32.35 -8.59
CA GLY A 340 13.08 -33.24 -8.44
C GLY A 340 14.03 -32.87 -7.30
N LEU A 341 13.64 -31.96 -6.40
CA LEU A 341 14.46 -31.61 -5.24
C LEU A 341 14.20 -32.59 -4.08
N PRO A 342 15.24 -33.02 -3.34
CA PRO A 342 15.08 -33.97 -2.24
C PRO A 342 14.30 -33.36 -1.07
N LYS A 343 13.04 -33.78 -0.89
CA LYS A 343 12.12 -33.30 0.17
C LYS A 343 12.76 -33.27 1.55
N LYS A 344 13.50 -34.32 1.94
CA LYS A 344 14.19 -34.42 3.23
C LYS A 344 15.22 -33.28 3.44
N LYS A 345 15.97 -32.93 2.39
CA LYS A 345 16.99 -31.87 2.44
C LYS A 345 16.33 -30.50 2.61
N ILE A 346 15.28 -30.22 1.83
CA ILE A 346 14.56 -28.95 1.91
C ILE A 346 13.83 -28.82 3.26
N ALA A 347 13.18 -29.88 3.74
CA ALA A 347 12.52 -29.90 5.04
C ALA A 347 13.50 -29.63 6.19
N SER A 348 14.71 -30.21 6.12
CA SER A 348 15.76 -29.95 7.10
C SER A 348 16.22 -28.49 7.08
N CYS A 349 16.26 -27.85 5.91
CA CYS A 349 16.63 -26.45 5.79
C CYS A 349 15.52 -25.50 6.28
N LEU A 350 14.25 -25.79 5.97
CA LEU A 350 13.10 -25.01 6.43
C LEU A 350 12.96 -25.01 7.96
N LYS A 351 13.30 -26.13 8.60
CA LYS A 351 13.26 -26.28 10.07
C LYS A 351 14.52 -25.73 10.76
N SER A 352 15.51 -25.26 10.00
CA SER A 352 16.75 -24.74 10.57
C SER A 352 16.52 -23.38 11.24
N PRO A 353 16.87 -23.22 12.53
CA PRO A 353 16.81 -21.91 13.20
C PRO A 353 17.64 -20.85 12.47
N ARG A 354 18.74 -21.26 11.82
CA ARG A 354 19.56 -20.36 11.01
C ARG A 354 18.79 -19.78 9.83
N THR A 355 18.03 -20.60 9.10
CA THR A 355 17.24 -20.13 7.95
C THR A 355 16.20 -19.11 8.40
N VAL A 356 15.45 -19.42 9.47
CA VAL A 356 14.44 -18.53 10.06
C VAL A 356 15.08 -17.19 10.47
N GLN A 357 16.23 -17.24 11.14
CA GLN A 357 16.94 -16.05 11.60
C GLN A 357 17.50 -15.21 10.45
N GLU A 358 18.06 -15.82 9.41
CA GLU A 358 18.61 -15.08 8.27
C GLU A 358 17.49 -14.39 7.48
N VAL A 359 16.38 -15.08 7.20
CA VAL A 359 15.22 -14.46 6.52
C VAL A 359 14.65 -13.30 7.35
N ALA A 360 14.48 -13.49 8.66
CA ALA A 360 14.02 -12.44 9.55
C ALA A 360 15.00 -11.25 9.59
N ARG A 361 16.31 -11.51 9.61
CA ARG A 361 17.36 -10.47 9.61
C ARG A 361 17.37 -9.70 8.29
N GLU A 362 17.22 -10.36 7.15
CA GLU A 362 17.18 -9.71 5.84
C GLU A 362 15.95 -8.82 5.69
N ARG A 363 14.77 -9.30 6.13
CA ARG A 363 13.56 -8.47 6.22
C ARG A 363 13.80 -7.25 7.10
N GLN A 364 14.34 -7.45 8.31
CA GLN A 364 14.59 -6.35 9.24
C GLN A 364 15.60 -5.36 8.69
N ALA A 365 16.67 -5.82 8.04
CA ALA A 365 17.65 -4.95 7.38
C ALA A 365 17.01 -4.13 6.25
N ALA A 366 16.09 -4.71 5.48
CA ALA A 366 15.33 -3.98 4.47
C ALA A 366 14.39 -2.93 5.10
N MET A 367 13.73 -3.25 6.21
CA MET A 367 12.93 -2.29 6.97
C MET A 367 13.80 -1.19 7.59
N ASP A 368 14.97 -1.50 8.13
CA ASP A 368 15.79 -0.53 8.86
C ASP A 368 16.58 0.38 7.92
N GLN A 369 17.22 -0.19 6.89
CA GLN A 369 18.12 0.55 5.99
C GLN A 369 17.40 1.15 4.79
N LEU A 370 16.36 0.47 4.30
CA LEU A 370 15.62 0.89 3.12
C LEU A 370 14.20 1.34 3.43
N LYS A 371 13.75 1.17 4.68
CA LYS A 371 12.42 1.61 5.14
C LYS A 371 11.31 1.02 4.26
N ILE A 372 11.53 -0.21 3.78
CA ILE A 372 10.56 -0.93 2.97
C ILE A 372 9.39 -1.33 3.85
N VAL A 373 8.22 -0.84 3.46
CA VAL A 373 6.95 -1.04 4.16
C VAL A 373 5.86 -1.50 3.21
N VAL A 374 6.10 -1.51 1.90
CA VAL A 374 5.19 -2.00 0.87
C VAL A 374 5.93 -2.96 -0.04
N SER A 375 5.18 -3.73 -0.83
CA SER A 375 5.75 -4.61 -1.83
C SER A 375 4.86 -4.63 -3.10
N PRO A 376 5.46 -4.74 -4.31
CA PRO A 376 6.90 -4.71 -4.53
C PRO A 376 7.48 -3.30 -4.50
N VAL A 377 8.78 -3.24 -4.23
CA VAL A 377 9.59 -2.03 -4.35
C VAL A 377 10.71 -2.31 -5.34
N VAL A 378 10.89 -1.41 -6.31
CA VAL A 378 11.84 -1.58 -7.42
C VAL A 378 12.87 -0.47 -7.40
N TYR A 379 14.13 -0.89 -7.42
CA TYR A 379 15.30 -0.03 -7.53
C TYR A 379 15.99 -0.27 -8.86
N PHE A 380 16.38 0.81 -9.52
CA PHE A 380 17.33 0.77 -10.62
C PHE A 380 18.69 1.27 -10.11
N ASN A 381 19.69 0.39 -10.19
CA ASN A 381 20.98 0.50 -9.51
C ASN A 381 20.83 0.62 -7.98
N ASP A 382 20.86 1.86 -7.47
CA ASP A 382 20.73 2.21 -6.05
C ASP A 382 19.60 3.23 -5.81
N GLU A 383 18.84 3.60 -6.86
CA GLU A 383 17.79 4.62 -6.78
C GLU A 383 16.42 3.94 -6.62
N LEU A 384 15.66 4.35 -5.60
CA LEU A 384 14.28 3.94 -5.43
C LEU A 384 13.45 4.54 -6.57
N THR A 385 12.99 3.70 -7.49
CA THR A 385 12.25 4.15 -8.68
C THR A 385 10.74 3.93 -8.52
N PHE A 386 10.33 2.80 -7.94
CA PHE A 386 8.92 2.45 -7.81
C PHE A 386 8.59 1.83 -6.46
N VAL A 387 7.50 2.29 -5.82
CA VAL A 387 6.90 1.72 -4.59
C VAL A 387 5.61 0.94 -4.90
N ARG A 388 5.56 0.36 -6.10
CA ARG A 388 4.44 -0.44 -6.64
C ARG A 388 4.96 -1.29 -7.79
N ASN A 389 4.09 -2.17 -8.31
CA ASN A 389 4.28 -2.79 -9.62
C ASN A 389 4.50 -1.72 -10.71
N PRO A 390 5.68 -1.63 -11.32
CA PRO A 390 5.81 -0.88 -12.56
C PRO A 390 5.26 -1.72 -13.71
N THR A 391 4.64 -1.04 -14.67
CA THR A 391 4.34 -1.64 -15.97
C THR A 391 5.63 -1.79 -16.77
N PHE A 392 5.61 -2.65 -17.79
CA PHE A 392 6.75 -2.77 -18.70
C PHE A 392 7.14 -1.43 -19.37
N ALA A 393 6.18 -0.59 -19.74
CA ALA A 393 6.44 0.71 -20.34
C ALA A 393 7.18 1.68 -19.38
N GLU A 394 6.83 1.63 -18.09
CA GLU A 394 7.50 2.44 -17.06
C GLU A 394 8.94 1.97 -16.82
N MET A 395 9.17 0.66 -16.78
CA MET A 395 10.53 0.11 -16.69
C MET A 395 11.37 0.45 -17.92
N MET A 396 10.80 0.37 -19.13
CA MET A 396 11.48 0.80 -20.35
C MET A 396 11.88 2.28 -20.32
N HIS A 397 10.99 3.14 -19.81
CA HIS A 397 11.28 4.57 -19.69
C HIS A 397 12.50 4.81 -18.80
N GLU A 398 12.57 4.12 -17.64
CA GLU A 398 13.73 4.26 -16.74
C GLU A 398 15.01 3.70 -17.37
N MET A 399 14.95 2.56 -18.05
CA MET A 399 16.11 2.01 -18.77
C MET A 399 16.69 3.02 -19.78
N ARG A 400 15.83 3.64 -20.60
CA ARG A 400 16.26 4.64 -21.59
C ARG A 400 16.87 5.88 -20.94
N LYS A 401 16.32 6.33 -19.81
CA LYS A 401 16.88 7.45 -19.02
C LYS A 401 18.30 7.12 -18.56
N LEU A 402 18.52 5.92 -18.02
CA LEU A 402 19.85 5.47 -17.55
C LEU A 402 20.85 5.30 -18.69
N GLU A 403 20.40 4.79 -19.83
CA GLU A 403 21.23 4.65 -21.03
C GLU A 403 21.65 6.01 -21.62
N ALA A 404 20.73 6.98 -21.62
CA ALA A 404 21.02 8.36 -22.02
C ALA A 404 22.07 9.01 -21.10
N ILE A 405 21.92 8.83 -19.77
CA ILE A 405 22.90 9.31 -18.79
C ILE A 405 24.27 8.69 -19.07
N ARG A 406 24.36 7.36 -19.21
CA ARG A 406 25.63 6.66 -19.51
C ARG A 406 26.31 7.18 -20.77
N THR A 407 25.52 7.44 -21.82
CA THR A 407 26.03 7.98 -23.09
C THR A 407 26.63 9.39 -22.92
N LEU A 408 26.02 10.21 -22.06
CA LEU A 408 26.54 11.55 -21.75
C LEU A 408 27.82 11.48 -20.91
N THR A 409 27.88 10.61 -19.90
CA THR A 409 29.07 10.47 -19.03
C THR A 409 30.28 9.95 -19.79
N ASN A 410 30.08 9.01 -20.73
CA ASN A 410 31.17 8.46 -21.55
C ASN A 410 31.70 9.45 -22.61
N LYS A 411 30.93 10.49 -22.96
CA LYS A 411 31.36 11.54 -23.91
C LYS A 411 32.07 12.71 -23.24
N ALA A 412 32.09 12.79 -21.90
CA ALA A 412 32.83 13.82 -21.21
C ALA A 412 34.35 13.58 -21.42
N PRO A 413 35.09 14.53 -22.02
CA PRO A 413 36.53 14.38 -22.19
C PRO A 413 37.17 14.23 -20.82
N VAL A 414 37.96 13.16 -20.65
CA VAL A 414 38.83 12.98 -19.48
C VAL A 414 39.79 14.17 -19.47
N LYS A 415 39.56 15.12 -18.57
CA LYS A 415 40.42 16.29 -18.37
C LYS A 415 41.66 15.93 -17.58
#